data_AF-A0A7W1Z6G8-F1
#
_entry.id   AF-A0A7W1Z6G8-F1
#
_cell.length_a   1.000
_cell.length_b   1.000
_cell.length_c   1.000
_cell.angle_alpha   90.00
_cell.angle_beta   90.00
_cell.angle_gamma   90.00
#
_symmetry.space_group_name_H-M   'P 1'
#
loop_
_entity.id
_entity.type
_entity.pdbx_description
1 polymer ?
#
loop_
_entity_poly.entity_id
_entity_poly.type
_entity_poly.pdbx_seq_one_letter_code
_entity_poly.pdbx_strand_id
1 'polypeptide(L)'
;MDNPFLSGTVIIEADDKKYEFEVKISPNENYPFRFPKVFELSNKIKKIADWHVNSDESFCFTVEPIEVIACKEGINLSEFYLKWLIPYLSNQQYRINEGKYANGEYSHNFLGLYEYYAELLKTKDIRKIEHYMTLLSSKKKIERTSICYCGSGVKYRHCHKKGTTELLLINEDVLAKHIFLFRSIISKLN
;
A
#
# COMPACT_ATOMS: atom_id res chain seq x y z
N MET A 1 -25.89 8.94 12.65
CA MET A 1 -25.37 10.27 12.31
C MET A 1 -24.46 10.08 11.12
N ASP A 2 -24.63 10.85 10.05
CA ASP A 2 -23.69 10.81 8.94
C ASP A 2 -22.32 11.26 9.43
N ASN A 3 -21.27 10.50 9.11
CA ASN A 3 -19.90 10.92 9.43
C ASN A 3 -19.61 12.26 8.73
N PRO A 4 -18.94 13.20 9.40
CA PRO A 4 -18.56 14.47 8.78
C PRO A 4 -17.72 14.20 7.53
N PHE A 5 -17.92 15.00 6.47
CA PHE A 5 -17.18 14.84 5.23
C PHE A 5 -16.85 16.19 4.61
N LEU A 6 -15.84 16.17 3.74
CA LEU A 6 -15.52 17.26 2.82
C LEU A 6 -15.89 16.80 1.41
N SER A 7 -16.43 17.70 0.61
CA SER A 7 -16.75 17.42 -0.79
C SER A 7 -16.30 18.60 -1.63
N GLY A 8 -15.84 18.33 -2.85
CA GLY A 8 -15.43 19.38 -3.77
C GLY A 8 -14.76 18.82 -5.02
N THR A 9 -14.26 19.73 -5.83
CA THR A 9 -13.57 19.38 -7.08
C THR A 9 -12.06 19.39 -6.88
N VAL A 10 -11.42 18.28 -7.26
CA VAL A 10 -9.96 18.18 -7.38
C VAL A 10 -9.58 18.39 -8.84
N ILE A 11 -8.65 19.32 -9.09
CA ILE A 11 -8.16 19.63 -10.42
C ILE A 11 -6.76 19.05 -10.57
N ILE A 12 -6.57 18.22 -11.59
CA ILE A 12 -5.28 17.69 -12.03
C ILE A 12 -4.86 18.43 -13.30
N GLU A 13 -3.66 19.00 -13.29
CA GLU A 13 -3.09 19.69 -14.45
C GLU A 13 -1.96 18.84 -15.05
N ALA A 14 -2.08 18.50 -16.33
CA ALA A 14 -1.08 17.75 -17.08
C ALA A 14 -1.15 18.10 -18.56
N ASP A 15 0.00 18.29 -19.21
CA ASP A 15 0.13 18.60 -20.64
C ASP A 15 -0.77 19.77 -21.10
N ASP A 16 -0.74 20.88 -20.35
CA ASP A 16 -1.57 22.08 -20.55
C ASP A 16 -3.09 21.83 -20.53
N LYS A 17 -3.52 20.67 -20.03
CA LYS A 17 -4.92 20.30 -19.84
C LYS A 17 -5.28 20.26 -18.36
N LYS A 18 -6.55 20.54 -18.07
CA LYS A 18 -7.15 20.41 -16.74
C LYS A 18 -8.14 19.27 -16.72
N TYR A 19 -8.05 18.43 -15.71
CA TYR A 19 -8.93 17.30 -15.48
C TYR A 19 -9.55 17.45 -14.10
N GLU A 20 -10.87 17.42 -14.04
CA GLU A 20 -11.62 17.68 -12.82
C GLU A 20 -12.26 16.40 -12.28
N PHE A 21 -12.16 16.15 -10.98
CA PHE A 21 -12.83 15.05 -10.30
C PHE A 21 -13.63 15.60 -9.14
N GLU A 22 -14.94 15.33 -9.12
CA GLU A 22 -15.75 15.58 -7.93
C GLU A 22 -15.51 14.45 -6.93
N VAL A 23 -15.06 14.80 -5.73
CA VAL A 23 -14.74 13.82 -4.69
C VAL A 23 -15.43 14.13 -3.37
N LYS A 24 -15.76 13.07 -2.64
CA LYS A 24 -16.15 13.12 -1.23
C LYS A 24 -15.05 12.46 -0.40
N ILE A 25 -14.56 13.14 0.63
CA ILE A 25 -13.57 12.66 1.59
C ILE A 25 -14.23 12.58 2.96
N SER A 26 -14.22 11.40 3.58
CA SER A 26 -14.74 11.19 4.93
C SER A 26 -13.72 10.45 5.78
N PRO A 27 -13.58 10.76 7.08
CA PRO A 27 -12.73 9.98 7.96
C PRO A 27 -13.26 8.54 8.00
N ASN A 28 -12.34 7.58 8.05
CA ASN A 28 -12.68 6.23 8.47
C ASN A 28 -12.58 6.14 10.01
N GLU A 29 -13.06 5.02 10.58
CA GLU A 29 -13.10 4.80 12.04
C GLU A 29 -11.71 4.87 12.72
N ASN A 30 -10.64 4.65 11.95
CA ASN A 30 -9.27 4.61 12.42
C ASN A 30 -8.44 5.85 11.98
N TYR A 31 -9.05 6.87 11.36
CA TYR A 31 -8.36 8.10 11.00
C TYR A 31 -7.93 8.84 12.29
N PRO A 32 -6.69 9.34 12.41
CA PRO A 32 -5.69 9.55 11.35
C PRO A 32 -4.67 8.40 11.17
N PHE A 33 -4.85 7.25 11.80
CA PHE A 33 -3.93 6.10 11.70
C PHE A 33 -4.22 5.18 10.50
N ARG A 34 -5.18 5.56 9.66
CA ARG A 34 -5.52 4.98 8.35
C ARG A 34 -5.95 6.11 7.41
N PHE A 35 -5.91 5.88 6.10
CA PHE A 35 -6.35 6.89 5.13
C PHE A 35 -7.85 7.18 5.26
N PRO A 36 -8.30 8.44 5.06
CA PRO A 36 -9.72 8.71 4.93
C PRO A 36 -10.29 7.95 3.72
N LYS A 37 -11.60 7.67 3.74
CA LYS A 37 -12.29 7.15 2.55
C LYS A 37 -12.50 8.27 1.56
N VAL A 38 -12.20 8.01 0.29
CA VAL A 38 -12.44 8.93 -0.81
C VAL A 38 -13.31 8.25 -1.86
N PHE A 39 -14.33 8.95 -2.33
CA PHE A 39 -15.27 8.49 -3.34
C PHE A 39 -15.28 9.45 -4.51
N GLU A 40 -15.40 8.93 -5.72
CA GLU A 40 -15.58 9.71 -6.95
C GLU A 40 -17.08 9.90 -7.23
N LEU A 41 -17.49 11.14 -7.51
CA LEU A 41 -18.90 11.50 -7.66
C LEU A 41 -19.31 11.79 -9.11
N SER A 42 -18.36 12.08 -10.01
CA SER A 42 -18.62 12.44 -11.41
C SER A 42 -18.68 11.24 -12.37
N ASN A 43 -18.57 10.01 -11.86
CA ASN A 43 -18.61 8.74 -12.59
C ASN A 43 -17.57 8.63 -13.74
N LYS A 44 -16.42 9.28 -13.57
CA LYS A 44 -15.30 9.22 -14.53
C LYS A 44 -14.43 7.98 -14.33
N ILE A 45 -14.43 7.43 -13.11
CA ILE A 45 -13.65 6.24 -12.76
C ILE A 45 -14.58 5.04 -12.66
N LYS A 46 -14.22 3.91 -13.29
CA LYS A 46 -15.02 2.69 -13.19
C LYS A 46 -14.98 2.17 -11.75
N LYS A 47 -16.15 1.87 -11.18
CA LYS A 47 -16.31 1.42 -9.79
C LYS A 47 -16.07 -0.08 -9.65
N ILE A 48 -14.87 -0.53 -10.00
CA ILE A 48 -14.45 -1.94 -9.95
C ILE A 48 -13.03 -2.08 -9.38
N ALA A 49 -12.71 -3.26 -8.85
CA ALA A 49 -11.41 -3.54 -8.23
C ALA A 49 -10.24 -3.24 -9.17
N ASP A 50 -10.35 -3.63 -10.45
CA ASP A 50 -9.35 -3.39 -11.50
C ASP A 50 -8.95 -1.90 -11.63
N TRP A 51 -9.86 -0.99 -11.30
CA TRP A 51 -9.64 0.46 -11.31
C TRP A 51 -9.28 1.00 -9.92
N HIS A 52 -8.82 0.14 -9.02
CA HIS A 52 -8.51 0.46 -7.62
C HIS A 52 -9.67 1.12 -6.89
N VAL A 53 -10.88 0.62 -7.12
CA VAL A 53 -12.08 0.99 -6.37
C VAL A 53 -12.54 -0.22 -5.56
N ASN A 54 -12.64 -0.03 -4.25
CA ASN A 54 -13.11 -1.05 -3.30
C ASN A 54 -14.60 -1.35 -3.51
N SER A 55 -15.08 -2.44 -2.91
CA SER A 55 -16.50 -2.84 -2.98
C SER A 55 -17.46 -1.83 -2.36
N ASP A 56 -16.98 -0.98 -1.45
CA ASP A 56 -17.74 0.12 -0.86
C ASP A 56 -17.63 1.42 -1.69
N GLU A 57 -17.09 1.33 -2.91
CA GLU A 57 -16.80 2.45 -3.82
C GLU A 57 -15.69 3.41 -3.38
N SER A 58 -15.03 3.15 -2.24
CA SER A 58 -13.88 3.96 -1.83
C SER A 58 -12.64 3.64 -2.67
N PHE A 59 -11.77 4.62 -2.87
CA PHE A 59 -10.49 4.42 -3.54
C PHE A 59 -9.54 3.52 -2.73
N CYS A 60 -8.87 2.61 -3.43
CA CYS A 60 -7.75 1.81 -2.93
C CYS A 60 -6.43 2.48 -3.36
N PHE A 61 -5.82 3.27 -2.47
CA PHE A 61 -4.64 4.06 -2.83
C PHE A 61 -3.35 3.23 -2.95
N THR A 62 -3.23 2.15 -2.17
CA THR A 62 -2.01 1.35 -2.04
C THR A 62 -2.29 0.06 -1.27
N VAL A 63 -1.29 -0.79 -1.13
CA VAL A 63 -1.35 -1.99 -0.28
C VAL A 63 -1.27 -1.64 1.20
N GLU A 64 -1.94 -2.42 2.05
CA GLU A 64 -2.06 -2.16 3.50
C GLU A 64 -0.72 -1.86 4.22
N PRO A 65 0.40 -2.56 3.96
CA PRO A 65 1.70 -2.23 4.56
C PRO A 65 2.16 -0.79 4.33
N ILE A 66 1.97 -0.27 3.11
CA ILE A 66 2.40 1.08 2.74
C ILE A 66 1.51 2.11 3.42
N GLU A 67 0.18 1.88 3.45
CA GLU A 67 -0.76 2.75 4.14
C GLU A 67 -0.45 2.87 5.64
N VAL A 68 -0.25 1.75 6.33
CA VAL A 68 -0.04 1.77 7.79
C VAL A 68 1.29 2.41 8.17
N ILE A 69 2.32 2.29 7.33
CA ILE A 69 3.59 3.00 7.52
C ILE A 69 3.37 4.51 7.33
N ALA A 70 2.63 4.91 6.29
CA ALA A 70 2.36 6.31 6.00
C ALA A 70 1.53 7.00 7.09
N CYS A 71 0.62 6.27 7.73
CA CYS A 71 -0.25 6.78 8.78
C CYS A 71 0.26 6.53 10.21
N LYS A 72 1.48 5.99 10.37
CA LYS A 72 1.99 5.52 11.67
C LYS A 72 1.96 6.58 12.77
N GLU A 73 2.31 7.82 12.41
CA GLU A 73 2.31 8.97 13.33
C GLU A 73 1.03 9.82 13.24
N GLY A 74 0.00 9.31 12.56
CA GLY A 74 -1.22 10.04 12.21
C GLY A 74 -1.03 10.89 10.97
N ILE A 75 -1.74 10.56 9.88
CA ILE A 75 -1.74 11.38 8.66
C ILE A 75 -2.68 12.58 8.81
N ASN A 76 -2.23 13.75 8.37
CA ASN A 76 -3.12 14.91 8.23
C ASN A 76 -3.67 14.99 6.80
N LEU A 77 -4.81 15.69 6.64
CA LEU A 77 -5.50 15.77 5.36
C LEU A 77 -4.66 16.41 4.26
N SER A 78 -3.88 17.44 4.56
CA SER A 78 -3.03 18.12 3.57
C SER A 78 -1.93 17.20 3.04
N GLU A 79 -1.28 16.44 3.92
CA GLU A 79 -0.30 15.43 3.54
C GLU A 79 -0.95 14.30 2.74
N PHE A 80 -2.10 13.79 3.18
CA PHE A 80 -2.86 12.80 2.45
C PHE A 80 -3.20 13.28 1.03
N TYR A 81 -3.70 14.51 0.92
CA TYR A 81 -4.11 15.10 -0.33
C TYR A 81 -2.96 15.18 -1.33
N LEU A 82 -1.81 15.73 -0.91
CA LEU A 82 -0.66 15.95 -1.79
C LEU A 82 0.09 14.66 -2.13
N LYS A 83 0.26 13.75 -1.17
CA LYS A 83 1.07 12.53 -1.36
C LYS A 83 0.28 11.34 -1.91
N TRP A 84 -1.04 11.31 -1.74
CA TRP A 84 -1.86 10.15 -2.09
C TRP A 84 -2.99 10.50 -3.06
N LEU A 85 -3.83 11.50 -2.73
CA LEU A 85 -5.00 11.79 -3.57
C LEU A 85 -4.63 12.33 -4.95
N ILE A 86 -3.74 13.34 -5.01
CA ILE A 86 -3.31 13.92 -6.28
C ILE A 86 -2.60 12.87 -7.16
N PRO A 87 -1.58 12.12 -6.69
CA PRO A 87 -0.95 11.08 -7.50
C PRO A 87 -1.90 9.97 -7.95
N TYR A 88 -2.87 9.60 -7.11
CA TYR A 88 -3.89 8.60 -7.47
C TYR A 88 -4.77 9.12 -8.61
N LEU A 89 -5.34 10.31 -8.49
CA LEU A 89 -6.19 10.89 -9.54
C LEU A 89 -5.41 11.17 -10.83
N SER A 90 -4.14 11.56 -10.73
CA SER A 90 -3.26 11.67 -11.91
C SER A 90 -3.08 10.34 -12.62
N ASN A 91 -2.85 9.23 -11.89
CA ASN A 91 -2.76 7.90 -12.49
C ASN A 91 -4.09 7.43 -13.07
N GLN A 92 -5.21 7.74 -12.42
CA GLN A 92 -6.54 7.42 -12.94
C GLN A 92 -6.81 8.18 -14.24
N GLN A 93 -6.48 9.46 -14.30
CA GLN A 93 -6.60 10.25 -15.51
C GLN A 93 -5.69 9.72 -16.63
N TYR A 94 -4.45 9.36 -16.30
CA TYR A 94 -3.54 8.74 -17.25
C TYR A 94 -4.12 7.41 -17.78
N ARG A 95 -4.70 6.57 -16.92
CA ARG A 95 -5.37 5.32 -17.34
C ARG A 95 -6.57 5.56 -18.23
N ILE A 96 -7.38 6.59 -17.96
CA ILE A 96 -8.51 6.97 -18.81
C ILE A 96 -8.01 7.26 -20.25
N ASN A 97 -6.86 7.90 -20.38
CA ASN A 97 -6.28 8.24 -21.68
C ASN A 97 -5.57 7.06 -22.35
N GLU A 98 -4.78 6.29 -21.58
CA GLU A 98 -3.79 5.34 -22.11
C GLU A 98 -4.15 3.86 -21.88
N GLY A 99 -5.22 3.58 -21.13
CA GLY A 99 -5.67 2.23 -20.81
C GLY A 99 -4.86 1.50 -19.72
N LYS A 100 -3.81 2.11 -19.16
CA LYS A 100 -2.97 1.54 -18.08
C LYS A 100 -2.42 2.63 -17.15
N TYR A 101 -1.93 2.24 -15.96
CA TYR A 101 -1.23 3.18 -15.06
C TYR A 101 0.17 3.53 -15.58
N ALA A 102 0.66 4.73 -15.28
CA ALA A 102 1.95 5.23 -15.75
C ALA A 102 3.15 4.51 -15.09
N ASN A 103 3.05 4.22 -13.80
CA ASN A 103 4.16 3.71 -12.97
C ASN A 103 3.98 2.25 -12.51
N GLY A 104 3.16 1.48 -13.23
CA GLY A 104 2.70 0.17 -12.77
C GLY A 104 1.77 0.30 -11.57
N GLU A 105 1.26 -0.84 -11.10
CA GLU A 105 0.35 -0.94 -9.98
C GLU A 105 0.57 -2.26 -9.25
N TYR A 106 0.38 -2.28 -7.93
CA TYR A 106 0.25 -3.54 -7.22
C TYR A 106 -1.05 -4.21 -7.63
N SER A 107 -1.01 -5.52 -7.78
CA SER A 107 -2.19 -6.35 -7.97
C SER A 107 -3.14 -6.25 -6.77
N HIS A 108 -4.40 -6.65 -6.95
CA HIS A 108 -5.38 -6.61 -5.87
C HIS A 108 -5.19 -7.75 -4.86
N ASN A 109 -5.72 -7.55 -3.66
CA ASN A 109 -5.81 -8.56 -2.61
C ASN A 109 -4.44 -9.17 -2.24
N PHE A 110 -4.40 -10.48 -2.04
CA PHE A 110 -3.18 -11.19 -1.65
C PHE A 110 -2.03 -11.02 -2.65
N LEU A 111 -2.32 -10.90 -3.95
CA LEU A 111 -1.27 -10.81 -4.96
C LEU A 111 -0.45 -9.51 -4.81
N GLY A 112 -1.11 -8.38 -4.53
CA GLY A 112 -0.42 -7.13 -4.21
C GLY A 112 0.40 -7.20 -2.91
N LEU A 113 -0.11 -7.89 -1.89
CA LEU A 113 0.66 -8.15 -0.67
C LEU A 113 1.90 -9.01 -0.96
N TYR A 114 1.75 -10.04 -1.77
CA TYR A 114 2.86 -10.88 -2.22
C TYR A 114 3.91 -10.07 -2.97
N GLU A 115 3.50 -9.26 -3.95
CA GLU A 115 4.39 -8.39 -4.72
C GLU A 115 5.16 -7.44 -3.81
N TYR A 116 4.47 -6.74 -2.89
CA TYR A 116 5.09 -5.85 -1.91
C TYR A 116 6.18 -6.56 -1.09
N TYR A 117 5.85 -7.71 -0.49
CA TYR A 117 6.82 -8.43 0.33
C TYR A 117 7.93 -9.08 -0.50
N ALA A 118 7.65 -9.51 -1.72
CA ALA A 118 8.64 -10.09 -2.62
C ALA A 118 9.70 -9.05 -3.02
N GLU A 119 9.29 -7.81 -3.28
CA GLU A 119 10.18 -6.68 -3.52
C GLU A 119 10.96 -6.30 -2.26
N LEU A 120 10.27 -6.12 -1.14
CA LEU A 120 10.84 -5.74 0.15
C LEU A 120 11.92 -6.71 0.61
N LEU A 121 11.66 -8.01 0.47
CA LEU A 121 12.51 -9.11 0.93
C LEU A 121 13.36 -9.72 -0.19
N LYS A 122 13.33 -9.13 -1.39
CA LYS A 122 14.18 -9.51 -2.53
C LYS A 122 14.12 -11.01 -2.86
N THR A 123 12.94 -11.61 -2.79
CA THR A 123 12.72 -13.03 -3.10
C THR A 123 11.31 -13.25 -3.59
N LYS A 124 11.14 -14.10 -4.61
CA LYS A 124 9.83 -14.52 -5.11
C LYS A 124 9.33 -15.82 -4.48
N ASP A 125 10.17 -16.48 -3.67
CA ASP A 125 9.81 -17.69 -2.94
C ASP A 125 8.89 -17.35 -1.75
N ILE A 126 7.61 -17.69 -1.88
CA ILE A 126 6.57 -17.43 -0.88
C ILE A 126 6.91 -18.02 0.50
N ARG A 127 7.59 -19.18 0.57
CA ARG A 127 7.98 -19.82 1.83
C ARG A 127 9.12 -19.04 2.49
N LYS A 128 10.06 -18.51 1.70
CA LYS A 128 11.10 -17.60 2.24
C LYS A 128 10.53 -16.28 2.71
N ILE A 129 9.56 -15.71 2.00
CA ILE A 129 8.88 -14.47 2.42
C ILE A 129 8.26 -14.67 3.80
N GLU A 130 7.43 -15.70 3.97
CA GLU A 130 6.79 -16.03 5.24
C GLU A 130 7.83 -16.26 6.36
N HIS A 131 8.87 -17.03 6.06
CA HIS A 131 9.93 -17.32 7.02
C HIS A 131 10.65 -16.05 7.48
N TYR A 132 11.00 -15.15 6.56
CA TYR A 132 11.67 -13.89 6.90
C TYR A 132 10.74 -12.95 7.69
N MET A 133 9.47 -12.86 7.33
CA MET A 133 8.48 -12.09 8.11
C MET A 133 8.39 -12.61 9.55
N THR A 134 8.28 -13.93 9.73
CA THR A 134 8.24 -14.57 11.05
C THR A 134 9.53 -14.39 11.84
N LEU A 135 10.69 -14.50 11.20
CA LEU A 135 11.99 -14.28 11.84
C LEU A 135 12.09 -12.84 12.37
N LEU A 136 11.69 -11.87 11.56
CA LEU A 136 11.83 -10.45 11.86
C LEU A 136 10.75 -9.92 12.81
N SER A 137 9.57 -10.56 12.88
CA SER A 137 8.51 -10.16 13.82
C SER A 137 8.94 -10.30 15.29
N SER A 138 9.94 -11.14 15.58
CA SER A 138 10.56 -11.24 16.91
C SER A 138 11.33 -9.99 17.34
N LYS A 139 11.54 -9.01 16.44
CA LYS A 139 12.30 -7.76 16.65
C LYS A 139 13.73 -7.98 17.16
N LYS A 140 14.29 -9.19 16.99
CA LYS A 140 15.67 -9.47 17.35
C LYS A 140 16.61 -8.59 16.51
N LYS A 141 17.47 -7.84 17.19
CA LYS A 141 18.47 -7.00 16.53
C LYS A 141 19.44 -7.85 15.72
N ILE A 142 19.61 -7.51 14.45
CA ILE A 142 20.58 -8.13 13.53
C ILE A 142 21.77 -7.20 13.39
N GLU A 143 22.96 -7.71 13.67
CA GLU A 143 24.19 -6.91 13.60
C GLU A 143 24.52 -6.51 12.16
N ARG A 144 24.88 -5.24 11.96
CA ARG A 144 25.08 -4.66 10.61
C ARG A 144 26.15 -5.38 9.79
N THR A 145 27.13 -5.98 10.47
CA THR A 145 28.29 -6.65 9.87
C THR A 145 28.10 -8.15 9.72
N SER A 146 27.05 -8.75 10.30
CA SER A 146 26.78 -10.18 10.17
C SER A 146 26.41 -10.53 8.72
N ILE A 147 26.56 -11.81 8.36
CA ILE A 147 26.01 -12.34 7.12
C ILE A 147 24.49 -12.20 7.16
N CYS A 148 23.90 -11.88 6.01
CA CYS A 148 22.46 -11.71 5.91
C CYS A 148 21.71 -13.02 6.14
N TYR A 149 20.57 -12.95 6.84
CA TYR A 149 19.69 -14.09 7.11
C TYR A 149 19.13 -14.76 5.83
N CYS A 150 19.23 -14.09 4.69
CA CYS A 150 18.76 -14.65 3.42
C CYS A 150 19.69 -15.73 2.83
N GLY A 151 20.88 -15.93 3.40
CA GLY A 151 21.85 -16.93 2.93
C GLY A 151 22.69 -16.51 1.73
N SER A 152 22.65 -15.23 1.33
CA SER A 152 23.40 -14.73 0.17
C SER A 152 24.92 -14.63 0.37
N GLY A 153 25.42 -14.80 1.59
CA GLY A 153 26.82 -14.52 1.94
C GLY A 153 27.19 -13.03 2.00
N VAL A 154 26.25 -12.12 1.69
CA VAL A 154 26.48 -10.67 1.75
C VAL A 154 26.25 -10.14 3.17
N LYS A 155 27.00 -9.12 3.59
CA LYS A 155 26.78 -8.43 4.87
C LYS A 155 25.37 -7.84 4.93
N TYR A 156 24.65 -8.04 6.05
CA TYR A 156 23.26 -7.62 6.26
C TYR A 156 22.99 -6.17 5.86
N ARG A 157 23.90 -5.24 6.22
CA ARG A 157 23.80 -3.81 5.86
C ARG A 157 23.74 -3.52 4.35
N HIS A 158 24.29 -4.38 3.51
CA HIS A 158 24.30 -4.25 2.04
C HIS A 158 23.26 -5.14 1.36
N CYS A 159 22.52 -5.94 2.14
CA CYS A 159 21.57 -6.91 1.62
C CYS A 159 20.14 -6.52 2.02
N HIS A 160 19.65 -7.00 3.16
CA HIS A 160 18.26 -6.83 3.58
C HIS A 160 18.02 -5.76 4.64
N LYS A 161 19.05 -5.02 5.10
CA LYS A 161 18.86 -4.01 6.15
C LYS A 161 17.74 -3.00 5.85
N LYS A 162 17.68 -2.47 4.62
CA LYS A 162 16.63 -1.52 4.23
C LYS A 162 15.23 -2.15 4.35
N GLY A 163 15.03 -3.32 3.72
CA GLY A 163 13.75 -4.02 3.76
C GLY A 163 13.34 -4.46 5.16
N THR A 164 14.29 -4.88 6.00
CA THR A 164 14.03 -5.18 7.40
C THR A 164 13.64 -3.93 8.19
N THR A 165 14.33 -2.80 8.02
CA THR A 165 13.95 -1.55 8.69
C THR A 165 12.53 -1.13 8.33
N GLU A 166 12.16 -1.22 7.06
CA GLU A 166 10.81 -0.87 6.58
C GLU A 166 9.75 -1.88 7.06
N LEU A 167 10.03 -3.18 7.02
CA LEU A 167 9.13 -4.21 7.57
C LEU A 167 8.82 -3.96 9.05
N LEU A 168 9.82 -3.55 9.83
CA LEU A 168 9.67 -3.25 11.25
C LEU A 168 8.90 -1.95 11.53
N LEU A 169 8.60 -1.15 10.51
CA LEU A 169 7.69 -0.01 10.65
C LEU A 169 6.22 -0.42 10.65
N ILE A 170 5.89 -1.57 10.04
CA ILE A 170 4.53 -2.13 9.99
C ILE A 170 4.07 -2.50 11.40
N ASN A 171 2.82 -2.17 11.73
CA ASN A 171 2.20 -2.53 13.01
C ASN A 171 2.24 -4.04 13.25
N GLU A 172 2.49 -4.46 14.49
CA GLU A 172 2.65 -5.88 14.84
C GLU A 172 1.43 -6.72 14.46
N ASP A 173 0.22 -6.20 14.72
CA ASP A 173 -1.04 -6.89 14.38
C ASP A 173 -1.21 -7.08 12.87
N VAL A 174 -0.85 -6.05 12.09
CA VAL A 174 -0.91 -6.10 10.62
C VAL A 174 0.10 -7.10 10.08
N LEU A 175 1.33 -7.08 10.61
CA LEU A 175 2.35 -8.04 10.23
C LEU A 175 1.94 -9.47 10.59
N ALA A 176 1.37 -9.69 11.79
CA ALA A 176 0.89 -10.99 12.23
C ALA A 176 -0.26 -11.51 11.35
N LYS A 177 -1.22 -10.65 10.99
CA LYS A 177 -2.29 -10.94 10.03
C LYS A 177 -1.71 -11.36 8.67
N HIS A 178 -0.70 -10.66 8.18
CA HIS A 178 -0.07 -11.01 6.91
C HIS A 178 0.69 -12.33 6.98
N ILE A 179 1.45 -12.59 8.06
CA ILE A 179 2.11 -13.88 8.29
C ILE A 179 1.07 -15.01 8.24
N PHE A 180 -0.06 -14.87 8.94
CA PHE A 180 -1.15 -15.85 8.93
C PHE A 180 -1.73 -16.07 7.53
N LEU A 181 -1.94 -15.00 6.76
CA LEU A 181 -2.43 -15.08 5.38
C LEU A 181 -1.46 -15.84 4.48
N PHE A 182 -0.16 -15.55 4.55
CA PHE A 182 0.87 -16.28 3.80
C PHE A 182 0.88 -17.77 4.15
N ARG A 183 0.81 -18.12 5.44
CA ARG A 183 0.71 -19.53 5.88
C ARG A 183 -0.53 -20.23 5.32
N SER A 184 -1.66 -19.54 5.31
CA SER A 184 -2.94 -20.06 4.79
C SER A 184 -2.93 -20.29 3.29
N ILE A 185 -2.15 -19.50 2.53
CA ILE A 185 -1.93 -19.73 1.10
C ILE A 185 -0.95 -20.88 0.89
N ILE A 186 0.17 -20.90 1.62
CA ILE A 186 1.18 -21.98 1.53
C ILE A 186 0.57 -23.35 1.82
N SER A 187 -0.33 -23.46 2.80
CA SER A 187 -0.98 -24.74 3.14
C SER A 187 -1.90 -25.27 2.03
N LYS A 188 -2.42 -24.40 1.15
CA LYS A 188 -3.25 -24.76 0.01
C LYS A 188 -2.44 -25.10 -1.25
N LEU A 189 -1.14 -24.78 -1.27
CA LEU A 189 -0.23 -25.10 -2.36
C LEU A 189 0.39 -26.50 -2.23
N ASN A 190 0.20 -27.15 -1.08
CA ASN A 190 0.58 -28.54 -0.83
C ASN A 190 -0.64 -29.44 -1.05
#